data_AF-A0A2H1WB58-F1
#
_entry.id   AF-A0A2H1WB58-F1
#
_cell.length_a   1.000
_cell.length_b   1.000
_cell.length_c   1.000
_cell.angle_alpha   90.00
_cell.angle_beta   90.00
_cell.angle_gamma   90.00
#
_symmetry.space_group_name_H-M   'P 1'
#
loop_
_entity.id
_entity.type
_entity.pdbx_description
1 polymer ?
#
loop_
_entity_poly.entity_id
_entity_poly.type
_entity_poly.pdbx_seq_one_letter_code
_entity_poly.pdbx_strand_id
1 'polypeptide(L)'
;MTSLGERVLLERLIRRRLHCLAVHIASYLQLKDGRTRVLSDWACYKVTQPHLDNESAAREIGDKLRNVPGISYTTIAMKAAEKGRKALAIKILEYETHSKLQVPLLLTLGEGPTALLKATASGDTDLIYIVLLHLKEKMGKREFELTIRSFSLAHALYIKYCANNNREALRQVYVQEDDFQGQAATHIRDAIEQSNPGSIEASLISARECYKKGKNDL
;
A
#
# COMPACT_ATOMS: atom_id res chain seq x y z
N MET A 1 -2.59 46.26 -12.46
CA MET A 1 -1.17 45.89 -12.63
C MET A 1 -0.77 45.03 -11.44
N THR A 2 -0.60 43.72 -11.62
CA THR A 2 -0.10 42.86 -10.55
C THR A 2 1.40 43.08 -10.41
N SER A 3 1.85 43.52 -9.23
CA SER A 3 3.26 43.70 -8.93
C SER A 3 4.01 42.40 -9.22
N LEU A 4 5.15 42.49 -9.92
CA LEU A 4 5.97 41.35 -10.28
C LEU A 4 6.76 40.87 -9.05
N GLY A 5 6.07 40.29 -8.07
CA GLY A 5 6.71 39.71 -6.89
C GLY A 5 7.54 38.47 -7.26
N GLU A 6 8.53 38.16 -6.42
CA GLU A 6 9.49 37.05 -6.61
C GLU A 6 8.80 35.71 -6.92
N ARG A 7 7.67 35.44 -6.26
CA ARG A 7 6.83 34.25 -6.50
C ARG A 7 6.20 34.24 -7.91
N VAL A 8 5.72 35.39 -8.39
CA VAL A 8 5.09 35.53 -9.72
C VAL A 8 6.13 35.38 -10.82
N LEU A 9 7.34 35.94 -10.62
CA LEU A 9 8.46 35.73 -11.53
C LEU A 9 8.81 34.25 -11.64
N LEU A 10 8.96 33.56 -10.50
CA LEU A 10 9.29 32.14 -10.47
C LEU A 10 8.24 31.30 -11.19
N GLU A 11 6.95 31.54 -10.92
CA GLU A 11 5.85 30.84 -11.61
C GLU A 11 5.87 31.06 -13.12
N ARG A 12 6.15 32.29 -13.58
CA ARG A 12 6.23 32.58 -15.03
C ARG A 12 7.37 31.82 -15.70
N LEU A 13 8.52 31.70 -15.04
CA LEU A 13 9.66 30.94 -15.54
C LEU A 13 9.35 29.44 -15.63
N ILE A 14 8.72 28.90 -14.58
CA ILE A 14 8.27 27.50 -14.54
C ILE A 14 7.29 27.21 -15.68
N ARG A 15 6.26 28.06 -15.88
CA ARG A 15 5.26 27.91 -16.95
C ARG A 15 5.89 27.96 -18.36
N ARG A 16 6.97 28.72 -18.53
CA ARG A 16 7.74 28.81 -19.78
C ARG A 16 8.80 27.70 -19.94
N ARG A 17 8.85 26.73 -19.03
CA ARG A 17 9.81 25.60 -19.03
C ARG A 17 11.27 26.04 -18.87
N LEU A 18 11.50 27.20 -18.28
CA LEU A 18 12.83 27.72 -17.97
C LEU A 18 13.28 27.23 -16.58
N HIS A 19 13.24 25.91 -16.32
CA HIS A 19 13.48 25.34 -14.99
C HIS A 19 14.89 25.61 -14.47
N CYS A 20 15.92 25.53 -15.32
CA CYS A 20 17.31 25.83 -14.89
C CYS A 20 17.46 27.28 -14.41
N LEU A 21 16.96 28.24 -15.20
CA LEU A 21 16.96 29.65 -14.83
C LEU A 21 16.13 29.90 -13.56
N ALA A 22 14.97 29.24 -13.44
CA ALA A 22 14.12 29.34 -12.26
C ALA A 22 14.82 28.83 -10.98
N VAL A 23 15.61 27.74 -11.06
CA VAL A 23 16.42 27.26 -9.92
C VAL A 23 17.48 28.29 -9.52
N HIS A 24 18.19 28.86 -10.50
CA HIS A 24 19.22 29.87 -10.23
C HIS A 24 18.61 31.12 -9.57
N ILE A 25 17.49 31.61 -10.11
CA ILE A 25 16.78 32.78 -9.56
C ILE A 25 16.23 32.48 -8.16
N ALA A 26 15.62 31.31 -7.93
CA ALA A 26 15.14 30.93 -6.61
C ALA A 26 16.27 30.85 -5.57
N SER A 27 17.45 30.37 -5.98
CA SER A 27 18.63 30.29 -5.12
C SER A 27 19.21 31.68 -4.83
N TYR A 28 19.30 32.54 -5.85
CA TYR A 28 19.77 33.91 -5.72
C TYR A 28 18.88 34.75 -4.79
N LEU A 29 17.56 34.61 -4.94
CA LEU A 29 16.57 35.29 -4.10
C LEU A 29 16.34 34.61 -2.74
N GLN A 30 17.07 33.52 -2.43
CA GLN A 30 16.94 32.76 -1.18
C GLN A 30 15.49 32.36 -0.84
N LEU A 31 14.69 32.05 -1.87
CA LEU A 31 13.30 31.69 -1.70
C LEU A 31 13.19 30.36 -0.96
N LYS A 32 12.58 30.39 0.23
CA LYS A 32 12.22 29.17 0.96
C LYS A 32 11.37 28.26 0.06
N ASP A 33 11.80 26.99 -0.06
CA ASP A 33 11.20 25.95 -0.91
C ASP A 33 11.17 26.25 -2.41
N GLY A 34 11.79 27.34 -2.89
CA GLY A 34 11.77 27.75 -4.29
C GLY A 34 12.39 26.69 -5.20
N ARG A 35 13.56 26.14 -4.80
CA ARG A 35 14.23 25.06 -5.51
C ARG A 35 13.37 23.79 -5.57
N THR A 36 12.81 23.37 -4.44
CA THR A 36 11.91 22.20 -4.34
C THR A 36 10.72 22.37 -5.27
N ARG A 37 10.06 23.54 -5.28
CA ARG A 37 8.92 23.83 -6.15
C ARG A 37 9.27 23.72 -7.63
N VAL A 38 10.40 24.32 -8.05
CA VAL A 38 10.83 24.28 -9.46
C VAL A 38 11.16 22.85 -9.89
N LEU A 39 11.84 22.08 -9.04
CA LEU A 39 12.24 20.71 -9.35
C LEU A 39 11.05 19.74 -9.37
N SER A 40 10.07 19.90 -8.48
CA SER A 40 8.82 19.16 -8.53
C SER A 40 8.05 19.43 -9.82
N ASP A 41 7.95 20.70 -10.26
CA ASP A 41 7.30 21.01 -11.54
C ASP A 41 8.07 20.44 -12.74
N TRP A 42 9.40 20.53 -12.72
CA TRP A 42 10.26 19.93 -13.74
C TRP A 42 10.01 18.42 -13.85
N ALA A 43 9.93 17.71 -12.73
CA ALA A 43 9.69 16.26 -12.72
C ALA A 43 8.27 15.93 -13.21
N CYS A 44 7.25 16.66 -12.75
CA CYS A 44 5.88 16.54 -13.25
C CYS A 44 5.79 16.78 -14.76
N TYR A 45 6.54 17.76 -15.29
CA TYR A 45 6.64 17.98 -16.73
C TYR A 45 7.36 16.83 -17.43
N LYS A 46 8.48 16.34 -16.87
CA LYS A 46 9.29 15.25 -17.43
C LYS A 46 8.48 13.97 -17.60
N VAL A 47 7.69 13.57 -16.60
CA VAL A 47 6.85 12.36 -16.69
C VAL A 47 5.76 12.47 -17.75
N THR A 48 5.37 13.68 -18.16
CA THR A 48 4.36 13.87 -19.20
C THR A 48 4.90 13.70 -20.62
N GLN A 49 6.23 13.59 -20.80
CA GLN A 49 6.84 13.49 -22.12
C GLN A 49 6.70 12.08 -22.71
N PRO A 50 5.95 11.90 -23.82
CA PRO A 50 5.59 10.56 -24.31
C PRO A 50 6.77 9.81 -24.96
N HIS A 51 7.78 10.52 -25.43
CA HIS A 51 8.94 9.95 -26.15
C HIS A 51 10.02 9.39 -25.21
N LEU A 52 9.95 9.70 -23.91
CA LEU A 52 10.94 9.21 -22.95
C LEU A 52 10.59 7.80 -22.52
N ASP A 53 11.58 6.92 -22.44
CA ASP A 53 11.40 5.61 -21.83
C ASP A 53 11.17 5.73 -20.31
N ASN A 54 10.42 4.79 -19.75
CA ASN A 54 10.02 4.86 -18.34
C ASN A 54 11.24 4.71 -17.40
N GLU A 55 12.19 3.84 -17.74
CA GLU A 55 13.35 3.55 -16.88
C GLU A 55 14.30 4.74 -16.77
N SER A 56 14.69 5.32 -17.91
CA SER A 56 15.59 6.47 -17.93
C SER A 56 14.92 7.71 -17.34
N ALA A 57 13.62 7.91 -17.59
CA ALA A 57 12.87 9.00 -16.96
C ALA A 57 12.83 8.85 -15.44
N ALA A 58 12.55 7.65 -14.92
CA ALA A 58 12.54 7.40 -13.48
C ALA A 58 13.93 7.59 -12.85
N ARG A 59 14.98 7.10 -13.51
CA ARG A 59 16.37 7.25 -13.05
C ARG A 59 16.80 8.71 -12.99
N GLU A 60 16.57 9.47 -14.06
CA GLU A 60 16.95 10.90 -14.11
C GLU A 60 16.20 11.71 -13.03
N ILE A 61 14.92 11.42 -12.82
CA ILE A 61 14.14 12.04 -11.73
C ILE A 61 14.72 11.63 -10.38
N GLY A 62 14.94 10.34 -10.15
CA GLY A 62 15.53 9.81 -8.93
C GLY A 62 16.86 10.49 -8.59
N ASP A 63 17.80 10.51 -9.53
CA ASP A 63 19.15 11.07 -9.34
C ASP A 63 19.14 12.58 -9.09
N LYS A 64 18.27 13.32 -9.78
CA LYS A 64 18.19 14.78 -9.61
C LYS A 64 17.48 15.19 -8.31
N LEU A 65 16.53 14.39 -7.84
CA LEU A 65 15.67 14.73 -6.71
C LEU A 65 16.12 14.12 -5.38
N ARG A 66 16.95 13.06 -5.39
CA ARG A 66 17.33 12.27 -4.20
C ARG A 66 17.80 13.12 -3.00
N ASN A 67 18.56 14.17 -3.27
CA ASN A 67 19.18 15.03 -2.24
C ASN A 67 18.41 16.33 -1.99
N VAL A 68 17.17 16.45 -2.49
CA VAL A 68 16.36 17.66 -2.34
C VAL A 68 15.29 17.40 -1.27
N PRO A 69 15.35 18.12 -0.13
CA PRO A 69 14.39 17.92 0.94
C PRO A 69 12.98 18.38 0.55
N GLY A 70 11.97 17.70 1.09
CA GLY A 70 10.56 18.07 0.93
C GLY A 70 9.93 17.70 -0.41
N ILE A 71 10.61 16.89 -1.24
CA ILE A 71 10.00 16.35 -2.47
C ILE A 71 9.09 15.17 -2.13
N SER A 72 7.86 15.22 -2.65
CA SER A 72 6.95 14.07 -2.67
C SER A 72 7.01 13.41 -4.04
N TYR A 73 7.53 12.18 -4.08
CA TYR A 73 7.55 11.36 -5.30
C TYR A 73 6.14 10.88 -5.64
N THR A 74 5.24 10.77 -4.65
CA THR A 74 3.82 10.47 -4.84
C THR A 74 3.13 11.44 -5.79
N THR A 75 3.36 12.76 -5.63
CA THR A 75 2.75 13.76 -6.53
C THR A 75 3.24 13.60 -7.98
N ILE A 76 4.51 13.30 -8.16
CA ILE A 76 5.11 13.10 -9.49
C ILE A 76 4.57 11.81 -10.12
N ALA A 77 4.48 10.73 -9.34
CA ALA A 77 3.92 9.46 -9.77
C ALA A 77 2.43 9.56 -10.15
N MET A 78 1.63 10.29 -9.36
CA MET A 78 0.24 10.60 -9.72
C MET A 78 0.16 11.28 -11.10
N LYS A 79 1.02 12.26 -11.37
CA LYS A 79 1.06 12.93 -12.66
C LYS A 79 1.40 11.98 -13.81
N ALA A 80 2.31 11.04 -13.59
CA ALA A 80 2.63 10.00 -14.56
C ALA A 80 1.43 9.08 -14.82
N ALA A 81 0.72 8.67 -13.76
CA ALA A 81 -0.46 7.82 -13.84
C ALA A 81 -1.62 8.50 -14.60
N GLU A 82 -1.89 9.78 -14.33
CA GLU A 82 -2.88 10.60 -15.06
C GLU A 82 -2.62 10.67 -16.57
N LYS A 83 -1.35 10.49 -16.99
CA LYS A 83 -0.95 10.45 -18.39
C LYS A 83 -0.90 9.04 -18.98
N GLY A 84 -1.48 8.06 -18.28
CA GLY A 84 -1.50 6.66 -18.70
C GLY A 84 -0.16 5.94 -18.54
N ARG A 85 0.86 6.58 -17.96
CA ARG A 85 2.20 6.01 -17.79
C ARG A 85 2.33 5.27 -16.46
N LYS A 86 1.48 4.27 -16.25
CA LYS A 86 1.40 3.49 -15.01
C LYS A 86 2.75 2.90 -14.59
N ALA A 87 3.49 2.28 -15.52
CA ALA A 87 4.80 1.68 -15.20
C ALA A 87 5.83 2.71 -14.70
N LEU A 88 5.84 3.92 -15.30
CA LEU A 88 6.67 5.02 -14.81
C LEU A 88 6.24 5.48 -13.41
N ALA A 89 4.94 5.58 -13.16
CA ALA A 89 4.42 5.97 -11.84
C ALA A 89 4.90 5.01 -10.74
N ILE A 90 4.84 3.69 -11.00
CA ILE A 90 5.32 2.66 -10.06
C ILE A 90 6.81 2.80 -9.81
N LYS A 91 7.62 3.00 -10.87
CA LYS A 91 9.07 3.20 -10.75
C LYS A 91 9.43 4.45 -9.95
N ILE A 92 8.70 5.55 -10.15
CA ILE A 92 8.91 6.79 -9.38
C ILE A 92 8.53 6.59 -7.91
N LEU A 93 7.46 5.82 -7.64
CA LEU A 93 7.05 5.49 -6.28
C LEU A 93 8.10 4.72 -5.49
N GLU A 94 9.00 3.97 -6.12
CA GLU A 94 10.09 3.26 -5.43
C GLU A 94 11.00 4.22 -4.64
N TYR A 95 11.07 5.50 -5.03
CA TYR A 95 11.83 6.54 -4.34
C TYR A 95 11.07 7.20 -3.18
N GLU A 96 9.77 6.97 -3.04
CA GLU A 96 8.99 7.50 -1.93
C GLU A 96 9.31 6.70 -0.65
N THR A 97 9.79 7.41 0.38
CA THR A 97 10.18 6.81 1.66
C THR A 97 8.99 6.70 2.62
N HIS A 98 7.95 7.52 2.44
CA HIS A 98 6.78 7.52 3.29
C HIS A 98 5.78 6.47 2.84
N SER A 99 5.75 5.31 3.51
CA SER A 99 4.81 4.22 3.21
C SER A 99 3.35 4.67 3.22
N LYS A 100 2.98 5.62 4.09
CA LYS A 100 1.62 6.19 4.17
C LYS A 100 1.18 6.95 2.90
N LEU A 101 2.13 7.45 2.11
CA LEU A 101 1.85 8.10 0.81
C LEU A 101 2.00 7.10 -0.34
N GLN A 102 3.01 6.22 -0.25
CA GLN A 102 3.32 5.24 -1.28
C GLN A 102 2.23 4.16 -1.43
N VAL A 103 1.80 3.55 -0.31
CA VAL A 103 0.89 2.40 -0.31
C VAL A 103 -0.48 2.74 -0.90
N PRO A 104 -1.16 3.84 -0.52
CA PRO A 104 -2.44 4.20 -1.13
C PRO A 104 -2.32 4.40 -2.64
N LEU A 105 -1.26 5.05 -3.13
CA LEU A 105 -1.07 5.23 -4.57
C LEU A 105 -0.84 3.89 -5.27
N LEU A 106 -0.04 2.98 -4.72
CA LEU A 106 0.12 1.62 -5.27
C LEU A 106 -1.22 0.89 -5.39
N LEU A 107 -2.11 0.99 -4.40
CA LEU A 107 -3.46 0.41 -4.46
C LEU A 107 -4.28 1.01 -5.61
N THR A 108 -4.29 2.34 -5.77
CA THR A 108 -5.01 2.98 -6.89
C THR A 108 -4.46 2.62 -8.26
N LEU A 109 -3.16 2.29 -8.33
CA LEU A 109 -2.53 1.80 -9.55
C LEU A 109 -2.85 0.31 -9.79
N GLY A 110 -3.44 -0.41 -8.84
CA GLY A 110 -3.71 -1.85 -8.94
C GLY A 110 -2.51 -2.73 -8.62
N GLU A 111 -1.49 -2.18 -7.96
CA GLU A 111 -0.30 -2.91 -7.51
C GLU A 111 -0.51 -3.50 -6.09
N GLY A 112 -1.57 -4.28 -5.93
CA GLY A 112 -2.03 -4.79 -4.64
C GLY A 112 -0.98 -5.59 -3.84
N PRO A 113 -0.36 -6.63 -4.43
CA PRO A 113 0.69 -7.41 -3.75
C PRO A 113 1.90 -6.55 -3.35
N THR A 114 2.31 -5.62 -4.21
CA THR A 114 3.40 -4.68 -3.93
C THR A 114 3.03 -3.73 -2.79
N ALA A 115 1.78 -3.23 -2.76
CA ALA A 115 1.27 -2.41 -1.68
C ALA A 115 1.29 -3.17 -0.34
N LEU A 116 0.91 -4.46 -0.35
CA LEU A 116 0.95 -5.31 0.85
C LEU A 116 2.38 -5.57 1.34
N LEU A 117 3.31 -5.83 0.42
CA LEU A 117 4.73 -5.94 0.74
C LEU A 117 5.28 -4.66 1.40
N LYS A 118 4.94 -3.49 0.85
CA LYS A 118 5.40 -2.20 1.41
C LYS A 118 4.72 -1.88 2.75
N ALA A 119 3.44 -2.18 2.91
CA ALA A 119 2.74 -2.00 4.17
C ALA A 119 3.31 -2.91 5.28
N THR A 120 3.54 -4.19 4.98
CA THR A 120 4.14 -5.13 5.94
C THR A 120 5.57 -4.73 6.32
N ALA A 121 6.38 -4.28 5.36
CA ALA A 121 7.72 -3.75 5.63
C ALA A 121 7.72 -2.48 6.50
N SER A 122 6.65 -1.69 6.49
CA SER A 122 6.53 -0.49 7.33
C SER A 122 6.22 -0.79 8.80
N GLY A 123 5.72 -2.00 9.10
CA GLY A 123 5.27 -2.38 10.45
C GLY A 123 4.01 -1.67 10.95
N ASP A 124 3.42 -0.76 10.16
CA ASP A 124 2.19 -0.05 10.50
C ASP A 124 0.97 -0.96 10.29
N THR A 125 0.39 -1.45 11.39
CA THR A 125 -0.75 -2.37 11.36
C THR A 125 -1.99 -1.77 10.72
N ASP A 126 -2.20 -0.45 10.88
CA ASP A 126 -3.35 0.24 10.30
C ASP A 126 -3.19 0.28 8.78
N LEU A 127 -1.98 0.55 8.29
CA LEU A 127 -1.67 0.53 6.87
C LEU A 127 -1.84 -0.87 6.27
N ILE A 128 -1.45 -1.93 6.99
CA ILE A 128 -1.67 -3.31 6.56
C ILE A 128 -3.18 -3.62 6.49
N TYR A 129 -3.97 -3.19 7.49
CA TYR A 129 -5.43 -3.39 7.45
C TYR A 129 -6.08 -2.65 6.29
N ILE A 130 -5.66 -1.42 5.99
CA ILE A 130 -6.15 -0.67 4.81
C ILE A 130 -5.92 -1.49 3.54
N VAL A 131 -4.72 -2.06 3.36
CA VAL A 131 -4.42 -2.90 2.20
C VAL A 131 -5.27 -4.17 2.20
N LEU A 132 -5.33 -4.90 3.32
CA LEU A 132 -6.09 -6.15 3.42
C LEU A 132 -7.57 -5.96 3.06
N LEU A 133 -8.21 -4.92 3.59
CA LEU A 133 -9.61 -4.63 3.30
C LEU A 133 -9.81 -4.25 1.84
N HIS A 134 -8.92 -3.43 1.28
CA HIS A 134 -8.96 -3.07 -0.13
C HIS A 134 -8.82 -4.29 -1.05
N LEU A 135 -7.85 -5.18 -0.77
CA LEU A 135 -7.63 -6.39 -1.56
C LEU A 135 -8.82 -7.35 -1.45
N LYS A 136 -9.40 -7.49 -0.25
CA LYS A 136 -10.59 -8.32 -0.03
C LYS A 136 -11.79 -7.86 -0.86
N GLU A 137 -11.95 -6.55 -1.06
CA GLU A 137 -13.03 -5.98 -1.88
C GLU A 137 -12.78 -6.10 -3.39
N LYS A 138 -11.51 -6.04 -3.83
CA LYS A 138 -11.14 -5.95 -5.24
C LYS A 138 -10.75 -7.28 -5.88
N MET A 139 -10.26 -8.24 -5.09
CA MET A 139 -9.75 -9.52 -5.57
C MET A 139 -10.79 -10.63 -5.37
N GLY A 140 -10.70 -11.68 -6.18
CA GLY A 140 -11.48 -12.89 -5.94
C GLY A 140 -11.03 -13.56 -4.64
N LYS A 141 -11.96 -14.17 -3.89
CA LYS A 141 -11.69 -14.77 -2.57
C LYS A 141 -10.44 -15.67 -2.54
N ARG A 142 -10.32 -16.59 -3.50
CA ARG A 142 -9.17 -17.52 -3.59
C ARG A 142 -7.85 -16.78 -3.84
N GLU A 143 -7.87 -15.80 -4.74
CA GLU A 143 -6.70 -15.00 -5.10
C GLU A 143 -6.23 -14.15 -3.91
N PHE A 144 -7.19 -13.55 -3.20
CA PHE A 144 -6.93 -12.81 -1.96
C PHE A 144 -6.27 -13.71 -0.91
N GLU A 145 -6.86 -14.88 -0.63
CA GLU A 145 -6.33 -15.85 0.34
C GLU A 145 -4.89 -16.30 -0.02
N LEU A 146 -4.63 -16.63 -1.28
CA LEU A 146 -3.29 -16.98 -1.75
C LEU A 146 -2.29 -15.82 -1.59
N THR A 147 -2.72 -14.60 -1.89
CA THR A 147 -1.87 -13.41 -1.78
C THR A 147 -1.47 -13.16 -0.33
N ILE A 148 -2.42 -13.14 0.60
CA ILE A 148 -2.12 -12.84 2.01
C ILE A 148 -1.30 -13.95 2.67
N ARG A 149 -1.45 -15.22 2.24
CA ARG A 149 -0.65 -16.35 2.76
C ARG A 149 0.84 -16.19 2.51
N SER A 150 1.23 -15.49 1.43
CA SER A 150 2.64 -15.19 1.16
C SER A 150 3.26 -14.20 2.15
N PHE A 151 2.45 -13.54 2.99
CA PHE A 151 2.88 -12.56 4.00
C PHE A 151 2.38 -12.96 5.39
N SER A 152 3.23 -13.62 6.18
CA SER A 152 2.87 -14.15 7.51
C SER A 152 2.19 -13.13 8.44
N LEU A 153 2.72 -11.90 8.51
CA LEU A 153 2.13 -10.82 9.32
C LEU A 153 0.74 -10.42 8.83
N ALA A 154 0.57 -10.29 7.51
CA ALA A 154 -0.72 -9.92 6.92
C ALA A 154 -1.76 -11.03 7.14
N HIS A 155 -1.35 -12.28 6.97
CA HIS A 155 -2.19 -13.46 7.22
C HIS A 155 -2.65 -13.52 8.69
N ALA A 156 -1.73 -13.33 9.65
CA ALA A 156 -2.06 -13.30 11.07
C ALA A 156 -3.02 -12.15 11.43
N LEU A 157 -2.81 -10.95 10.86
CA LEU A 157 -3.72 -9.82 11.04
C LEU A 157 -5.10 -10.07 10.43
N TYR A 158 -5.17 -10.78 9.30
CA TYR A 158 -6.43 -11.19 8.69
C TYR A 158 -7.18 -12.23 9.53
N ILE A 159 -6.49 -13.23 10.09
CA ILE A 159 -7.09 -14.20 11.03
C ILE A 159 -7.68 -13.46 12.23
N LYS A 160 -6.92 -12.52 12.82
CA LYS A 160 -7.39 -11.68 13.93
C LYS A 160 -8.63 -10.86 13.53
N TYR A 161 -8.64 -10.29 12.32
CA TYR A 161 -9.79 -9.57 11.80
C TYR A 161 -11.02 -10.47 11.67
N CYS A 162 -10.88 -11.68 11.11
CA CYS A 162 -11.96 -12.66 10.97
C CYS A 162 -12.50 -13.09 12.34
N ALA A 163 -11.63 -13.29 13.34
CA ALA A 163 -12.05 -13.66 14.68
C ALA A 163 -12.99 -12.64 15.35
N ASN A 164 -12.88 -11.37 14.99
CA ASN A 164 -13.71 -10.30 15.54
C ASN A 164 -14.93 -9.97 14.67
N ASN A 165 -14.86 -10.18 13.35
CA ASN A 165 -15.85 -9.66 12.41
C ASN A 165 -16.60 -10.73 11.59
N ASN A 166 -16.01 -11.92 11.40
CA ASN A 166 -16.60 -12.97 10.57
C ASN A 166 -16.12 -14.37 10.98
N ARG A 167 -16.94 -15.04 11.80
CA ARG A 167 -16.67 -16.38 12.32
C ARG A 167 -16.61 -17.46 11.24
N GLU A 168 -17.45 -17.37 10.22
CA GLU A 168 -17.48 -18.35 9.14
C GLU A 168 -16.21 -18.28 8.30
N ALA A 169 -15.76 -17.06 7.98
CA ALA A 169 -14.49 -16.86 7.30
C ALA A 169 -13.32 -17.40 8.13
N LEU A 170 -13.33 -17.19 9.45
CA LEU A 170 -12.31 -17.75 10.34
C LEU A 170 -12.26 -19.29 10.26
N ARG A 171 -13.41 -19.96 10.35
CA ARG A 171 -13.47 -21.43 10.25
C ARG A 171 -12.93 -21.92 8.92
N GLN A 172 -13.26 -21.26 7.82
CA GLN A 172 -12.77 -21.63 6.50
C GLN A 172 -11.25 -21.51 6.39
N VAL A 173 -10.66 -20.45 6.97
CA VAL A 173 -9.20 -20.31 7.02
C VAL A 173 -8.57 -21.45 7.82
N TYR A 174 -9.09 -21.78 9.02
CA TYR A 174 -8.53 -22.88 9.81
C TYR A 174 -8.68 -24.25 9.16
N VAL A 175 -9.74 -24.47 8.37
CA VAL A 175 -9.90 -25.70 7.58
C VAL A 175 -8.91 -25.74 6.41
N GLN A 176 -8.68 -24.61 5.73
CA GLN A 176 -7.75 -24.54 4.60
C GLN A 176 -6.27 -24.71 4.99
N GLU A 177 -5.89 -24.30 6.21
CA GLU A 177 -4.52 -24.45 6.72
C GLU A 177 -4.32 -25.74 7.53
N ASP A 178 -5.34 -26.61 7.62
CA ASP A 178 -5.33 -27.76 8.52
C ASP A 178 -4.96 -27.39 9.97
N ASP A 179 -5.35 -26.18 10.41
CA ASP A 179 -5.17 -25.73 11.80
C ASP A 179 -6.24 -26.37 12.68
N PHE A 180 -5.99 -27.62 13.06
CA PHE A 180 -6.89 -28.38 13.91
C PHE A 180 -7.08 -27.76 15.30
N GLN A 181 -6.08 -27.03 15.82
CA GLN A 181 -6.20 -26.34 17.10
C GLN A 181 -7.15 -25.15 17.00
N GLY A 182 -7.01 -24.34 15.95
CA GLY A 182 -7.91 -23.25 15.62
C GLY A 182 -9.35 -23.75 15.39
N GLN A 183 -9.52 -24.83 14.63
CA GLN A 183 -10.82 -25.47 14.41
C GLN A 183 -11.46 -25.90 15.74
N ALA A 184 -10.73 -26.60 16.60
CA ALA A 184 -11.22 -27.03 17.91
C ALA A 184 -11.63 -25.83 18.79
N ALA A 185 -10.83 -24.76 18.80
CA ALA A 185 -11.15 -23.54 19.54
C ALA A 185 -12.46 -22.89 19.07
N THR A 186 -12.77 -22.94 17.77
CA THR A 186 -14.07 -22.45 17.27
C THR A 186 -15.24 -23.28 17.75
N HIS A 187 -15.11 -24.62 17.78
CA HIS A 187 -16.13 -25.53 18.29
C HIS A 187 -16.34 -25.40 19.81
N ILE A 188 -15.27 -25.20 20.58
CA ILE A 188 -15.38 -24.92 22.02
C ILE A 188 -16.15 -23.62 22.26
N ARG A 189 -15.87 -22.58 21.47
CA ARG A 189 -16.61 -21.33 21.56
C ARG A 189 -18.09 -21.50 21.22
N ASP A 190 -18.43 -22.33 20.22
CA ASP A 190 -19.83 -22.67 19.92
C ASP A 190 -20.53 -23.33 21.11
N ALA A 191 -19.84 -24.26 21.76
CA ALA A 191 -20.36 -24.94 22.94
C ALA A 191 -20.64 -23.97 24.10
N ILE A 192 -19.82 -22.93 24.27
CA ILE A 192 -20.01 -21.91 25.32
C ILE A 192 -21.22 -21.00 25.02
N GLU A 193 -21.47 -20.70 23.75
CA GLU A 193 -22.55 -19.78 23.34
C GLU A 193 -23.91 -20.46 23.21
N GLN A 194 -23.96 -21.79 23.13
CA GLN A 194 -25.20 -22.56 23.01
C GLN A 194 -25.84 -22.85 24.37
N SER A 195 -27.17 -22.96 24.40
CA SER A 195 -27.92 -23.32 25.63
C SER A 195 -28.44 -24.76 25.64
N ASN A 196 -28.52 -25.42 24.49
CA ASN A 196 -29.05 -26.78 24.37
C ASN A 196 -27.95 -27.83 24.69
N PRO A 197 -28.12 -28.71 25.69
CA PRO A 197 -27.16 -29.74 26.04
C PRO A 197 -26.71 -30.62 24.86
N GLY A 198 -27.62 -31.01 23.98
CA GLY A 198 -27.26 -31.86 22.83
C GLY A 198 -26.39 -31.15 21.79
N SER A 199 -26.60 -29.85 21.57
CA SER A 199 -25.77 -29.04 20.67
C SER A 199 -24.39 -28.76 21.28
N ILE A 200 -24.35 -28.51 22.59
CA ILE A 200 -23.10 -28.37 23.36
C ILE A 200 -22.27 -29.66 23.22
N GLU A 201 -22.88 -30.82 23.48
CA GLU A 201 -22.22 -32.12 23.35
C GLU A 201 -21.68 -32.36 21.93
N ALA A 202 -22.50 -32.11 20.89
CA ALA A 202 -22.06 -32.25 19.49
C ALA A 202 -20.87 -31.34 19.15
N SER A 203 -20.87 -30.10 19.67
CA SER A 203 -19.79 -29.13 19.46
C SER A 203 -18.50 -29.59 20.17
N LEU A 204 -18.60 -30.10 21.40
CA LEU A 204 -17.46 -30.64 22.15
C LEU A 204 -16.91 -31.94 21.53
N ILE A 205 -17.78 -32.80 21.00
CA ILE A 205 -17.36 -33.99 20.24
C ILE A 205 -16.55 -33.55 19.01
N SER A 206 -17.05 -32.57 18.24
CA SER A 206 -16.34 -32.05 17.07
C SER A 206 -14.96 -31.47 17.46
N ALA A 207 -14.89 -30.69 18.54
CA ALA A 207 -13.62 -30.16 19.05
C ALA A 207 -12.62 -31.27 19.40
N ARG A 208 -13.09 -32.34 20.06
CA ARG A 208 -12.27 -33.50 20.41
C ARG A 208 -11.72 -34.22 19.16
N GLU A 209 -12.54 -34.39 18.14
CA GLU A 209 -12.09 -35.03 16.89
C GLU A 209 -11.05 -34.18 16.16
N CYS A 210 -11.16 -32.84 16.18
CA CYS A 210 -10.10 -31.96 15.68
C CYS A 210 -8.77 -32.18 16.43
N TYR A 211 -8.77 -32.19 17.77
CA TYR A 211 -7.54 -32.44 18.54
C TYR A 211 -6.93 -33.82 18.28
N LYS A 212 -7.75 -34.85 18.08
CA LYS A 212 -7.25 -36.18 17.70
C LYS A 212 -6.54 -36.16 16.35
N LYS A 213 -7.10 -35.48 15.35
CA LYS A 213 -6.47 -35.34 14.03
C LYS A 213 -5.12 -34.61 14.14
N GLY A 214 -5.10 -33.45 14.79
CA GLY A 214 -3.87 -32.69 14.98
C GLY A 214 -2.78 -33.42 15.77
N LYS A 215 -3.14 -34.40 16.63
CA LYS A 215 -2.16 -35.26 17.30
C LYS A 215 -1.54 -36.30 16.37
N ASN A 216 -2.27 -36.74 15.34
CA ASN A 216 -1.79 -37.75 14.39
C ASN A 216 -0.93 -37.16 13.26
N ASP A 217 -0.94 -35.84 13.08
CA ASP A 217 -0.14 -35.12 12.07
C ASP A 217 1.24 -34.64 12.58
N LEU A 218 1.54 -34.89 13.86
CA LEU A 218 2.82 -34.63 14.55
C LEU A 218 3.72 -35.87 14.53
#